data_AF-A0A960WGB2-F1
#
_entry.id   AF-A0A960WGB2-F1
#
_cell.length_a   1.000
_cell.length_b   1.000
_cell.length_c   1.000
_cell.angle_alpha   90.00
_cell.angle_beta   90.00
_cell.angle_gamma   90.00
#
_symmetry.space_group_name_H-M   'P 1'
#
loop_
_entity.id
_entity.type
_entity.pdbx_description
1 polymer ?
#
loop_
_entity_poly.entity_id
_entity_poly.type
_entity_poly.pdbx_seq_one_letter_code
_entity_poly.pdbx_strand_id
1 'polypeptide(L)'
;MLKLITKFILIVAVVAMAGNILPKNKDNLRGTCFYISRVDLSSSEILKKIVVDSELQVSSRICGVERIGSIYVNNTDKNEPNAAGLLKAIMDGYEMHKAPDMNKVQSESNENSRYRSSVCGALGSFATTAVFDEAMNSAARIIETDPDPDVAIACITMMSYAKGSREKLSVTIIQRIESILEEKVINDDRVRLMNALVSTLGKLANKDGYIALVKVLQSAYPRNVKDASERAIHQLEMSK
;
A
#
# COMPACT_ATOMS: atom_id res chain seq x y z
N MET A 1 -27.17 -28.44 -11.29
CA MET A 1 -25.99 -29.29 -11.01
C MET A 1 -24.87 -29.12 -12.04
N LEU A 2 -25.15 -29.16 -13.35
CA LEU A 2 -24.12 -29.05 -14.41
C LEU A 2 -23.30 -27.74 -14.39
N LYS A 3 -23.92 -26.59 -14.10
CA LYS A 3 -23.24 -25.27 -14.01
C LYS A 3 -22.26 -25.13 -12.82
N LEU A 4 -22.46 -25.90 -11.74
CA LEU A 4 -21.57 -25.87 -10.58
C LEU A 4 -20.29 -26.65 -10.85
N ILE A 5 -20.41 -27.76 -11.59
CA ILE A 5 -19.30 -28.65 -11.95
C ILE A 5 -18.36 -27.96 -12.96
N THR A 6 -18.88 -27.17 -13.91
CA THR A 6 -18.03 -26.43 -14.87
C THR A 6 -17.23 -25.31 -14.20
N LYS A 7 -17.80 -24.59 -13.22
CA LYS A 7 -17.06 -23.59 -12.43
C LYS A 7 -16.01 -24.23 -11.53
N PHE A 8 -16.32 -25.38 -10.93
CA PHE A 8 -15.35 -26.11 -10.10
C PHE A 8 -14.20 -26.68 -10.92
N ILE A 9 -14.46 -27.19 -12.14
CA ILE A 9 -13.40 -27.63 -13.07
C ILE A 9 -12.58 -26.44 -13.55
N LEU A 10 -13.17 -25.26 -13.79
CA LEU A 10 -12.39 -24.06 -14.14
C LEU A 10 -11.56 -23.54 -12.96
N ILE A 11 -12.05 -23.62 -11.72
CA ILE A 11 -11.32 -23.20 -10.52
C ILE A 11 -10.22 -24.20 -10.16
N VAL A 12 -10.48 -25.50 -10.25
CA VAL A 12 -9.46 -26.54 -10.06
C VAL A 12 -8.46 -26.51 -11.22
N ALA A 13 -8.90 -26.24 -12.44
CA ALA A 13 -8.00 -25.97 -13.55
C ALA A 13 -7.18 -24.71 -13.30
N VAL A 14 -7.75 -23.55 -12.92
CA VAL A 14 -6.99 -22.31 -12.65
C VAL A 14 -6.11 -22.43 -11.41
N VAL A 15 -6.44 -23.23 -10.40
CA VAL A 15 -5.60 -23.47 -9.21
C VAL A 15 -4.50 -24.51 -9.48
N ALA A 16 -4.81 -25.61 -10.16
CA ALA A 16 -3.81 -26.59 -10.61
C ALA A 16 -2.93 -26.04 -11.73
N MET A 17 -3.47 -25.12 -12.54
CA MET A 17 -2.73 -24.31 -13.51
C MET A 17 -2.04 -23.13 -12.83
N ALA A 18 -2.52 -22.54 -11.74
CA ALA A 18 -1.73 -21.53 -11.03
C ALA A 18 -0.47 -22.17 -10.43
N GLY A 19 -0.57 -23.41 -9.93
CA GLY A 19 0.59 -24.19 -9.48
C GLY A 19 1.54 -24.67 -10.60
N ASN A 20 1.06 -24.79 -11.85
CA ASN A 20 1.83 -25.34 -12.98
C ASN A 20 2.08 -24.37 -14.18
N ILE A 21 1.38 -23.24 -14.26
CA ILE A 21 1.45 -22.21 -15.34
C ILE A 21 2.11 -20.93 -14.82
N LEU A 22 2.02 -20.61 -13.53
CA LEU A 22 2.82 -19.51 -13.00
C LEU A 22 4.29 -19.96 -13.04
N PRO A 23 5.14 -19.32 -13.86
CA PRO A 23 6.50 -19.76 -14.02
C PRO A 23 7.19 -19.69 -12.65
N LYS A 24 7.67 -20.84 -12.16
CA LYS A 24 8.64 -20.88 -11.06
C LYS A 24 10.00 -20.27 -11.49
N ASN A 25 10.15 -19.97 -12.78
CA ASN A 25 11.38 -19.49 -13.41
C ASN A 25 11.38 -17.96 -13.62
N LYS A 26 12.54 -17.31 -13.47
CA LYS A 26 12.71 -15.86 -13.22
C LYS A 26 12.30 -14.88 -14.34
N ASP A 27 11.98 -15.36 -15.55
CA ASP A 27 12.07 -14.51 -16.75
C ASP A 27 10.74 -14.17 -17.46
N ASN A 28 9.56 -14.31 -16.85
CA ASN A 28 8.30 -14.02 -17.56
C ASN A 28 7.23 -13.24 -16.77
N LEU A 29 7.64 -12.14 -16.13
CA LEU A 29 6.77 -11.18 -15.43
C LEU A 29 5.54 -10.71 -16.26
N ARG A 30 5.73 -10.41 -17.55
CA ARG A 30 4.65 -9.91 -18.42
C ARG A 30 3.58 -10.98 -18.70
N GLY A 31 3.98 -12.25 -18.81
CA GLY A 31 3.04 -13.35 -18.97
C GLY A 31 2.21 -13.57 -17.71
N THR A 32 2.86 -13.62 -16.54
CA THR A 32 2.21 -13.86 -15.25
C THR A 32 1.14 -12.82 -14.92
N CYS A 33 1.45 -11.53 -15.04
CA CYS A 33 0.52 -10.46 -14.72
C CYS A 33 -0.67 -10.41 -15.69
N PHE A 34 -0.47 -10.78 -16.96
CA PHE A 34 -1.52 -10.88 -17.96
C PHE A 34 -2.55 -11.98 -17.65
N TYR A 35 -2.12 -13.10 -17.08
CA TYR A 35 -3.04 -14.15 -16.63
C TYR A 35 -3.78 -13.73 -15.35
N ILE A 36 -3.08 -13.15 -14.38
CA ILE A 36 -3.67 -12.71 -13.10
C ILE A 36 -4.70 -11.59 -13.33
N SER A 37 -4.44 -10.66 -14.25
CA SER A 37 -5.37 -9.57 -14.58
C SER A 37 -6.72 -10.05 -15.15
N ARG A 38 -6.80 -11.30 -15.60
CA ARG A 38 -8.01 -11.93 -16.16
C ARG A 38 -8.76 -12.81 -15.16
N VAL A 39 -8.25 -12.97 -13.93
CA VAL A 39 -8.97 -13.66 -12.86
C VAL A 39 -10.22 -12.85 -12.49
N ASP A 40 -11.37 -13.52 -12.51
CA ASP A 40 -12.68 -12.96 -12.20
C ASP A 40 -12.93 -12.87 -10.67
N LEU A 41 -13.74 -11.88 -10.29
CA LEU A 41 -14.18 -11.54 -8.94
C LEU A 41 -14.88 -12.67 -8.18
N SER A 42 -15.54 -13.57 -8.91
CA SER A 42 -16.14 -14.77 -8.33
C SER A 42 -15.12 -15.76 -7.74
N SER A 43 -13.82 -15.49 -7.90
CA SER A 43 -12.69 -16.30 -7.45
C SER A 43 -11.79 -15.58 -6.44
N SER A 44 -12.36 -14.84 -5.47
CA SER A 44 -11.60 -14.16 -4.40
C SER A 44 -10.59 -15.07 -3.71
N GLU A 45 -10.89 -16.36 -3.58
CA GLU A 45 -10.00 -17.38 -3.00
C GLU A 45 -8.71 -17.60 -3.80
N ILE A 46 -8.75 -17.46 -5.13
CA ILE A 46 -7.55 -17.58 -5.96
C ILE A 46 -6.64 -16.39 -5.73
N LEU A 47 -7.20 -15.17 -5.68
CA LEU A 47 -6.42 -13.95 -5.41
C LEU A 47 -5.80 -13.99 -4.00
N LYS A 48 -6.54 -14.45 -2.99
CA LYS A 48 -5.97 -14.64 -1.64
C LYS A 48 -4.77 -15.58 -1.67
N LYS A 49 -4.91 -16.75 -2.30
CA LYS A 49 -3.82 -17.73 -2.43
C LYS A 49 -2.61 -17.12 -3.12
N ILE A 50 -2.80 -16.42 -4.25
CA ILE A 50 -1.70 -15.76 -4.96
C ILE A 50 -0.94 -14.83 -4.02
N VAL A 51 -1.63 -14.02 -3.22
CA VAL A 51 -1.02 -13.00 -2.37
C VAL A 51 -0.23 -13.60 -1.19
N VAL A 52 -0.68 -14.72 -0.62
CA VAL A 52 -0.06 -15.34 0.58
C VAL A 52 0.80 -16.57 0.30
N ASP A 53 0.86 -17.05 -0.94
CA ASP A 53 1.69 -18.20 -1.31
C ASP A 53 3.16 -17.80 -1.38
N SER A 54 3.96 -18.29 -0.42
CA SER A 54 5.39 -18.01 -0.32
C SER A 54 6.22 -18.67 -1.43
N GLU A 55 5.70 -19.72 -2.09
CA GLU A 55 6.39 -20.40 -3.20
C GLU A 55 6.30 -19.62 -4.51
N LEU A 56 5.36 -18.68 -4.61
CA LEU A 56 5.26 -17.81 -5.78
C LEU A 56 6.40 -16.79 -5.83
N GLN A 57 6.64 -16.25 -7.02
CA GLN A 57 7.54 -15.11 -7.16
C GLN A 57 6.86 -13.85 -6.62
N VAL A 58 7.68 -12.92 -6.09
CA VAL A 58 7.20 -11.63 -5.58
C VAL A 58 6.45 -10.85 -6.66
N SER A 59 6.91 -10.94 -7.91
CA SER A 59 6.26 -10.37 -9.10
C SER A 59 4.81 -10.83 -9.28
N SER A 60 4.55 -12.14 -9.14
CA SER A 60 3.20 -12.70 -9.21
C SER A 60 2.31 -12.15 -8.10
N ARG A 61 2.88 -12.01 -6.89
CA ARG A 61 2.16 -11.47 -5.73
C ARG A 61 1.82 -9.99 -5.90
N ILE A 62 2.75 -9.18 -6.42
CA ILE A 62 2.52 -7.78 -6.80
C ILE A 62 1.31 -7.70 -7.74
N CYS A 63 1.30 -8.50 -8.79
CA CYS A 63 0.19 -8.49 -9.75
C CYS A 63 -1.13 -8.99 -9.14
N GLY A 64 -1.09 -9.89 -8.16
CA GLY A 64 -2.25 -10.26 -7.35
C GLY A 64 -2.79 -9.08 -6.53
N VAL A 65 -1.93 -8.37 -5.82
CA VAL A 65 -2.29 -7.19 -5.02
C VAL A 65 -2.83 -6.05 -5.89
N GLU A 66 -2.17 -5.74 -7.00
CA GLU A 66 -2.61 -4.73 -7.96
C GLU A 66 -3.96 -5.10 -8.58
N ARG A 67 -4.18 -6.38 -8.88
CA ARG A 67 -5.47 -6.87 -9.38
C ARG A 67 -6.56 -6.64 -8.34
N ILE A 68 -6.32 -6.98 -7.06
CA ILE A 68 -7.26 -6.70 -5.98
C ILE A 68 -7.56 -5.19 -5.92
N GLY A 69 -6.56 -4.32 -5.98
CA GLY A 69 -6.79 -2.87 -6.03
C GLY A 69 -7.67 -2.44 -7.21
N SER A 70 -7.33 -2.91 -8.42
CA SER A 70 -8.08 -2.58 -9.65
C SER A 70 -9.55 -3.01 -9.61
N ILE A 71 -9.86 -4.07 -8.87
CA ILE A 71 -11.22 -4.54 -8.66
C ILE A 71 -12.01 -3.49 -7.88
N TYR A 72 -11.48 -3.03 -6.75
CA TYR A 72 -12.20 -2.13 -5.84
C TYR A 72 -12.23 -0.68 -6.32
N VAL A 73 -11.29 -0.25 -7.16
CA VAL A 73 -11.40 1.04 -7.87
C VAL A 73 -12.57 1.05 -8.86
N ASN A 74 -12.84 -0.07 -9.53
CA ASN A 74 -13.82 -0.15 -10.62
C ASN A 74 -15.19 -0.69 -10.19
N ASN A 75 -15.32 -1.21 -8.97
CA ASN A 75 -16.55 -1.80 -8.49
C ASN A 75 -17.35 -0.79 -7.67
N THR A 76 -18.48 -0.34 -8.21
CA THR A 76 -19.41 0.58 -7.54
C THR A 76 -20.56 -0.14 -6.84
N ASP A 77 -20.65 -1.47 -6.97
CA ASP A 77 -21.76 -2.25 -6.45
C ASP A 77 -21.52 -2.73 -5.01
N LYS A 78 -22.47 -2.40 -4.12
CA LYS A 78 -22.45 -2.65 -2.66
C LYS A 78 -22.45 -4.13 -2.23
N ASN A 79 -22.51 -5.07 -3.17
CA ASN A 79 -22.57 -6.51 -2.90
C ASN A 79 -21.24 -7.18 -3.22
N GLU A 80 -20.17 -6.70 -2.60
CA GLU A 80 -18.82 -7.15 -2.92
C GLU A 80 -18.50 -8.45 -2.18
N PRO A 81 -18.21 -9.54 -2.91
CA PRO A 81 -17.81 -10.78 -2.27
C PRO A 81 -16.41 -10.58 -1.65
N ASN A 82 -16.40 -10.46 -0.33
CA ASN A 82 -15.24 -10.76 0.52
C ASN A 82 -14.11 -9.72 0.61
N ALA A 83 -14.43 -8.42 0.65
CA ALA A 83 -13.45 -7.35 0.87
C ALA A 83 -12.60 -7.56 2.13
N ALA A 84 -13.22 -7.97 3.24
CA ALA A 84 -12.51 -8.29 4.48
C ALA A 84 -11.50 -9.43 4.31
N GLY A 85 -11.87 -10.51 3.63
CA GLY A 85 -10.94 -11.62 3.40
C GLY A 85 -9.79 -11.26 2.46
N LEU A 86 -10.00 -10.39 1.48
CA LEU A 86 -8.95 -9.92 0.59
C LEU A 86 -8.01 -8.93 1.28
N LEU A 87 -8.55 -8.01 2.08
CA LEU A 87 -7.77 -7.12 2.93
C LEU A 87 -6.89 -7.94 3.89
N LYS A 88 -7.46 -8.95 4.55
CA LYS A 88 -6.71 -9.85 5.42
C LYS A 88 -5.55 -10.53 4.66
N ALA A 89 -5.81 -11.09 3.48
CA ALA A 89 -4.76 -11.75 2.69
C ALA A 89 -3.65 -10.79 2.26
N ILE A 90 -4.00 -9.56 1.86
CA ILE A 90 -3.02 -8.49 1.56
C ILE A 90 -2.13 -8.22 2.77
N MET A 91 -2.72 -8.08 3.96
CA MET A 91 -1.97 -7.80 5.18
C MET A 91 -1.14 -8.99 5.67
N ASP A 92 -1.66 -10.22 5.56
CA ASP A 92 -0.89 -11.43 5.83
C ASP A 92 0.36 -11.49 4.94
N GLY A 93 0.20 -11.23 3.62
CA GLY A 93 1.32 -11.17 2.68
C GLY A 93 2.30 -10.03 2.97
N TYR A 94 1.80 -8.86 3.40
CA TYR A 94 2.66 -7.74 3.83
C TYR A 94 3.59 -8.16 4.97
N GLU A 95 3.06 -8.79 6.02
CA GLU A 95 3.85 -9.20 7.19
C GLU A 95 4.89 -10.28 6.81
N MET A 96 4.56 -11.20 5.89
CA MET A 96 5.52 -12.18 5.36
C MET A 96 6.74 -11.53 4.68
N HIS A 97 6.55 -10.35 4.07
CA HIS A 97 7.59 -9.63 3.33
C HIS A 97 8.17 -8.43 4.10
N LYS A 98 7.73 -8.18 5.35
CA LYS A 98 8.23 -7.12 6.22
C LYS A 98 9.61 -7.43 6.80
N ALA A 99 9.97 -8.70 6.92
CA ALA A 99 11.28 -9.11 7.42
C ALA A 99 12.31 -9.25 6.29
N PRO A 100 13.38 -8.45 6.27
CA PRO A 100 14.63 -8.89 5.68
C PRO A 100 15.37 -9.73 6.72
N ASP A 101 15.59 -11.00 6.41
CA ASP A 101 16.75 -11.71 6.93
C ASP A 101 17.98 -10.90 6.48
N MET A 102 18.74 -10.35 7.43
CA MET A 102 19.91 -9.48 7.15
C MET A 102 21.00 -10.18 6.33
N ASN A 103 20.85 -11.49 6.06
CA ASN A 103 21.73 -12.29 5.22
C ASN A 103 21.27 -12.43 3.75
N LYS A 104 20.14 -11.83 3.34
CA LYS A 104 19.61 -11.98 1.98
C LYS A 104 20.18 -10.96 1.00
N VAL A 105 20.36 -11.42 -0.24
CA VAL A 105 20.89 -10.69 -1.39
C VAL A 105 20.08 -9.40 -1.64
N GLN A 106 20.77 -8.28 -1.89
CA GLN A 106 20.19 -6.94 -2.14
C GLN A 106 18.99 -6.94 -3.12
N SER A 107 18.98 -7.82 -4.12
CA SER A 107 17.88 -7.95 -5.08
C SER A 107 16.56 -8.43 -4.46
N GLU A 108 16.60 -9.34 -3.48
CA GLU A 108 15.40 -9.82 -2.79
C GLU A 108 14.83 -8.73 -1.86
N SER A 109 15.70 -7.92 -1.26
CA SER A 109 15.31 -6.76 -0.46
C SER A 109 14.49 -5.76 -1.28
N ASN A 110 14.96 -5.44 -2.49
CA ASN A 110 14.29 -4.50 -3.39
C ASN A 110 12.93 -5.03 -3.89
N GLU A 111 12.82 -6.32 -4.20
CA GLU A 111 11.54 -6.91 -4.62
C GLU A 111 10.51 -6.94 -3.47
N ASN A 112 10.94 -7.29 -2.26
CA ASN A 112 10.06 -7.27 -1.09
C ASN A 112 9.54 -5.86 -0.82
N SER A 113 10.40 -4.84 -0.88
CA SER A 113 9.97 -3.44 -0.75
C SER A 113 8.95 -3.05 -1.82
N ARG A 114 9.17 -3.44 -3.09
CA ARG A 114 8.18 -3.22 -4.17
C ARG A 114 6.83 -3.87 -3.87
N TYR A 115 6.84 -5.09 -3.36
CA TYR A 115 5.61 -5.76 -2.94
C TYR A 115 4.91 -4.98 -1.81
N ARG A 116 5.63 -4.59 -0.76
CA ARG A 116 5.05 -3.80 0.33
C ARG A 116 4.54 -2.43 -0.15
N SER A 117 5.20 -1.78 -1.11
CA SER A 117 4.68 -0.57 -1.76
C SER A 117 3.40 -0.84 -2.56
N SER A 118 3.27 -2.00 -3.23
CA SER A 118 2.04 -2.36 -3.96
C SER A 118 0.84 -2.56 -3.03
N VAL A 119 1.07 -3.06 -1.80
CA VAL A 119 0.04 -3.19 -0.76
C VAL A 119 -0.61 -1.84 -0.46
N CYS A 120 0.17 -0.77 -0.35
CA CYS A 120 -0.33 0.59 -0.15
C CYS A 120 -1.33 1.03 -1.24
N GLY A 121 -1.09 0.66 -2.50
CA GLY A 121 -2.01 0.95 -3.61
C GLY A 121 -3.34 0.20 -3.48
N ALA A 122 -3.30 -1.07 -3.08
CA ALA A 122 -4.50 -1.85 -2.82
C ALA A 122 -5.29 -1.31 -1.62
N LEU A 123 -4.61 -0.90 -0.54
CA LEU A 123 -5.26 -0.29 0.63
C LEU A 123 -6.08 0.96 0.26
N GLY A 124 -5.51 1.85 -0.55
CA GLY A 124 -6.21 3.05 -1.04
C GLY A 124 -7.42 2.73 -1.91
N SER A 125 -7.46 1.56 -2.55
CA SER A 125 -8.56 1.12 -3.40
C SER A 125 -9.81 0.71 -2.59
N PHE A 126 -9.66 0.41 -1.29
CA PHE A 126 -10.80 0.07 -0.41
C PHE A 126 -11.63 1.28 0.05
N ALA A 127 -11.37 2.49 -0.46
CA ALA A 127 -11.99 3.76 -0.06
C ALA A 127 -13.52 3.77 -0.03
N THR A 128 -14.17 2.96 -0.87
CA THR A 128 -15.62 2.90 -1.02
C THR A 128 -16.26 1.67 -0.38
N THR A 129 -15.44 0.85 0.30
CA THR A 129 -15.85 -0.45 0.85
C THR A 129 -16.16 -0.37 2.35
N ALA A 130 -16.88 -1.37 2.87
CA ALA A 130 -17.16 -1.47 4.31
C ALA A 130 -15.90 -1.67 5.18
N VAL A 131 -14.77 -2.06 4.58
CA VAL A 131 -13.50 -2.30 5.28
C VAL A 131 -12.53 -1.13 5.17
N PHE A 132 -12.96 0.02 4.66
CA PHE A 132 -12.10 1.18 4.48
C PHE A 132 -11.38 1.60 5.77
N ASP A 133 -12.10 1.60 6.90
CA ASP A 133 -11.52 1.97 8.19
C ASP A 133 -10.39 1.02 8.62
N GLU A 134 -10.56 -0.29 8.37
CA GLU A 134 -9.53 -1.29 8.65
C GLU A 134 -8.33 -1.16 7.69
N ALA A 135 -8.60 -0.84 6.41
CA ALA A 135 -7.55 -0.57 5.42
C ALA A 135 -6.75 0.70 5.78
N MET A 136 -7.43 1.74 6.25
CA MET A 136 -6.81 2.99 6.72
C MET A 136 -5.96 2.73 7.97
N ASN A 137 -6.46 1.98 8.95
CA ASN A 137 -5.67 1.60 10.14
C ASN A 137 -4.42 0.78 9.75
N SER A 138 -4.56 -0.10 8.77
CA SER A 138 -3.44 -0.87 8.23
C SER A 138 -2.40 0.01 7.56
N ALA A 139 -2.83 0.96 6.72
CA ALA A 139 -1.92 1.92 6.10
C ALA A 139 -1.23 2.82 7.12
N ALA A 140 -1.93 3.28 8.16
CA ALA A 140 -1.34 4.06 9.24
C ALA A 140 -0.22 3.29 9.95
N ARG A 141 -0.46 2.01 10.28
CA ARG A 141 0.56 1.12 10.85
C ARG A 141 1.78 0.98 9.94
N ILE A 142 1.60 0.88 8.63
CA ILE A 142 2.71 0.79 7.66
C ILE A 142 3.53 2.08 7.66
N ILE A 143 2.87 3.25 7.62
CA ILE A 143 3.53 4.57 7.62
C ILE A 143 4.39 4.76 8.88
N GLU A 144 3.93 4.25 10.01
CA GLU A 144 4.62 4.35 11.29
C GLU A 144 5.79 3.35 11.42
N THR A 145 5.60 2.12 10.95
CA THR A 145 6.44 0.98 11.35
C THR A 145 7.19 0.26 10.24
N ASP A 146 6.97 0.58 8.95
CA ASP A 146 7.77 -0.05 7.89
C ASP A 146 9.23 0.44 7.97
N PRO A 147 10.22 -0.48 7.92
CA PRO A 147 11.64 -0.10 7.97
C PRO A 147 12.11 0.62 6.71
N ASP A 148 11.42 0.45 5.58
CA ASP A 148 11.75 1.10 4.32
C ASP A 148 10.94 2.40 4.16
N PRO A 149 11.61 3.58 4.11
CA PRO A 149 10.92 4.85 3.92
C PRO A 149 10.12 4.92 2.61
N ASP A 150 10.53 4.22 1.56
CA ASP A 150 9.85 4.25 0.26
C ASP A 150 8.50 3.53 0.31
N VAL A 151 8.33 2.54 1.20
CA VAL A 151 7.04 1.90 1.47
C VAL A 151 6.11 2.87 2.21
N ALA A 152 6.61 3.54 3.25
CA ALA A 152 5.83 4.55 3.97
C ALA A 152 5.39 5.70 3.03
N ILE A 153 6.29 6.18 2.17
CA ILE A 153 6.00 7.20 1.16
C ILE A 153 4.92 6.71 0.17
N ALA A 154 4.99 5.45 -0.27
CA ALA A 154 3.96 4.87 -1.13
C ALA A 154 2.59 4.87 -0.45
N CYS A 155 2.52 4.48 0.83
CA CYS A 155 1.28 4.50 1.62
C CYS A 155 0.71 5.91 1.80
N ILE A 156 1.53 6.88 2.20
CA ILE A 156 1.10 8.28 2.31
C ILE A 156 0.54 8.78 0.98
N THR A 157 1.24 8.49 -0.13
CA THR A 157 0.86 8.94 -1.47
C THR A 157 -0.46 8.32 -1.90
N MET A 158 -0.59 6.99 -1.82
CA MET A 158 -1.79 6.27 -2.28
C MET A 158 -3.01 6.62 -1.43
N MET A 159 -2.85 6.69 -0.11
CA MET A 159 -3.95 7.05 0.79
C MET A 159 -4.37 8.50 0.63
N SER A 160 -3.50 9.42 0.18
CA SER A 160 -3.89 10.82 -0.06
C SER A 160 -4.94 10.98 -1.16
N TYR A 161 -5.03 10.01 -2.08
CA TYR A 161 -6.06 9.97 -3.12
C TYR A 161 -7.32 9.21 -2.72
N ALA A 162 -7.29 8.45 -1.62
CA ALA A 162 -8.43 7.67 -1.15
C ALA A 162 -9.54 8.60 -0.62
N LYS A 163 -10.74 8.49 -1.19
CA LYS A 163 -11.89 9.31 -0.77
C LYS A 163 -12.20 9.03 0.71
N GLY A 164 -12.31 10.09 1.51
CA GLY A 164 -12.61 9.97 2.95
C GLY A 164 -11.41 9.72 3.85
N SER A 165 -10.18 9.63 3.32
CA SER A 165 -8.97 9.42 4.14
C SER A 165 -8.46 10.69 4.83
N ARG A 166 -8.85 11.87 4.34
CA ARG A 166 -8.23 13.17 4.67
C ARG A 166 -7.97 13.37 6.17
N GLU A 167 -8.99 13.18 7.00
CA GLU A 167 -8.89 13.41 8.44
C GLU A 167 -7.94 12.41 9.10
N LYS A 168 -8.22 11.10 8.95
CA LYS A 168 -7.42 10.02 9.55
C LYS A 168 -5.96 10.04 9.09
N LEU A 169 -5.73 10.23 7.79
CA LEU A 169 -4.39 10.30 7.23
C LEU A 169 -3.63 11.53 7.73
N SER A 170 -4.29 12.68 7.89
CA SER A 170 -3.64 13.87 8.45
C SER A 170 -3.16 13.62 9.87
N VAL A 171 -3.97 12.96 10.72
CA VAL A 171 -3.59 12.60 12.09
C VAL A 171 -2.35 11.69 12.09
N THR A 172 -2.35 10.63 11.28
CA THR A 172 -1.19 9.73 11.14
C THR A 172 0.06 10.49 10.67
N ILE A 173 -0.08 11.38 9.68
CA ILE A 173 1.05 12.16 9.17
C ILE A 173 1.60 13.10 10.25
N ILE A 174 0.73 13.78 11.00
CA ILE A 174 1.13 14.67 12.11
C ILE A 174 1.91 13.88 13.16
N GLN A 175 1.37 12.77 13.63
CA GLN A 175 2.02 11.90 14.62
C GLN A 175 3.38 11.40 14.12
N ARG A 176 3.47 11.03 12.84
CA ARG A 176 4.73 10.56 12.23
C ARG A 176 5.77 11.67 12.11
N ILE A 177 5.37 12.90 11.75
CA ILE A 177 6.26 14.06 11.74
C ILE A 177 6.81 14.31 13.15
N GLU A 178 5.95 14.32 14.16
CA GLU A 178 6.37 14.57 15.55
C GLU A 178 7.36 13.50 16.05
N SER A 179 7.05 12.22 15.83
CA SER A 179 7.94 11.11 16.14
C SER A 179 9.31 11.25 15.48
N ILE A 180 9.37 11.58 14.19
CA ILE A 180 10.65 11.75 13.48
C ILE A 180 11.45 12.94 14.01
N LEU A 181 10.78 14.05 14.37
CA LEU A 181 11.45 15.21 14.95
C LEU A 181 12.05 14.91 16.34
N GLU A 182 11.41 14.05 17.12
CA GLU A 182 11.90 13.61 18.43
C GLU A 182 13.14 12.70 18.34
N GLU A 183 13.24 11.88 17.30
CA GLU A 183 14.40 11.00 17.06
C GLU A 183 15.70 11.79 16.83
N LYS A 184 15.63 13.02 16.32
CA LYS A 184 16.77 13.90 16.01
C LYS A 184 17.83 13.29 15.08
N VAL A 185 17.50 12.21 14.35
CA VAL A 185 18.36 11.59 13.34
C VAL A 185 18.00 12.15 11.96
N ILE A 186 18.99 12.74 11.29
CA ILE A 186 18.83 13.29 9.94
C ILE A 186 19.74 12.53 8.99
N ASN A 187 19.14 11.84 8.02
CA ASN A 187 19.81 11.17 6.91
C ASN A 187 18.92 11.30 5.65
N ASP A 188 19.42 10.87 4.49
CA ASP A 188 18.73 11.03 3.21
C ASP A 188 17.34 10.39 3.21
N ASP A 189 17.19 9.21 3.80
CA ASP A 189 15.92 8.49 3.93
C ASP A 189 14.89 9.27 4.75
N ARG A 190 15.31 9.80 5.91
CA ARG A 190 14.46 10.64 6.76
C ARG A 190 14.12 11.96 6.09
N VAL A 191 15.03 12.54 5.29
CA VAL A 191 14.77 13.76 4.50
C VAL A 191 13.74 13.49 3.40
N ARG A 192 13.84 12.36 2.69
CA ARG A 192 12.85 11.95 1.67
C ARG A 192 11.48 11.72 2.29
N LEU A 193 11.42 10.96 3.38
CA LEU A 193 10.17 10.68 4.10
C LEU A 193 9.54 11.95 4.67
N MET A 194 10.32 12.83 5.32
CA MET A 194 9.82 14.09 5.87
C MET A 194 9.25 14.98 4.76
N ASN A 195 9.92 15.09 3.60
CA ASN A 195 9.40 15.82 2.44
C ASN A 195 8.04 15.29 1.97
N ALA A 196 7.87 13.96 1.91
CA ALA A 196 6.62 13.36 1.50
C ALA A 196 5.50 13.60 2.52
N LEU A 197 5.80 13.50 3.82
CA LEU A 197 4.87 13.77 4.91
C LEU A 197 4.37 15.23 4.85
N VAL A 198 5.27 16.22 4.85
CA VAL A 198 4.89 17.64 4.85
C VAL A 198 4.14 18.03 3.58
N SER A 199 4.59 17.54 2.42
CA SER A 199 3.95 17.85 1.14
C SER A 199 2.54 17.26 1.08
N THR A 200 2.34 16.06 1.63
CA THR A 200 1.03 15.42 1.66
C THR A 200 0.12 16.09 2.67
N LEU A 201 0.61 16.46 3.85
CA LEU A 201 -0.16 17.21 4.84
C LEU A 201 -0.68 18.54 4.26
N GLY A 202 0.15 19.24 3.49
CA GLY A 202 -0.25 20.44 2.73
C GLY A 202 -1.39 20.16 1.74
N LYS A 203 -1.29 19.10 0.94
CA LYS A 203 -2.34 18.69 -0.02
C LYS A 203 -3.65 18.31 0.67
N LEU A 204 -3.55 17.65 1.82
CA LEU A 204 -4.71 17.31 2.64
C LEU A 204 -5.32 18.55 3.28
N ALA A 205 -4.60 19.68 3.35
CA ALA A 205 -5.08 20.95 3.84
C ALA A 205 -5.84 20.86 5.18
N ASN A 206 -5.40 19.97 6.09
CA ASN A 206 -5.98 19.88 7.43
C ASN A 206 -5.28 20.89 8.34
N LYS A 207 -6.06 21.83 8.91
CA LYS A 207 -5.56 22.92 9.75
C LYS A 207 -4.87 22.43 11.03
N ASP A 208 -5.22 21.24 11.52
CA ASP A 208 -4.55 20.63 12.67
C ASP A 208 -3.05 20.36 12.42
N GLY A 209 -2.66 20.28 11.14
CA GLY A 209 -1.28 20.09 10.72
C GLY A 209 -0.37 21.31 10.92
N TYR A 210 -0.92 22.49 11.18
CA TYR A 210 -0.17 23.75 11.22
C TYR A 210 1.00 23.70 12.22
N ILE A 211 0.75 23.23 13.44
CA ILE A 211 1.77 23.18 14.49
C ILE A 211 2.93 22.26 14.10
N ALA A 212 2.62 21.08 13.54
CA ALA A 212 3.64 20.13 13.09
C ALA A 212 4.53 20.73 11.99
N LEU A 213 3.93 21.46 11.04
CA LEU A 213 4.66 22.13 9.96
C LEU A 213 5.58 23.24 10.49
N VAL A 214 5.13 24.04 11.47
CA VAL A 214 5.97 25.05 12.12
C VAL A 214 7.15 24.41 12.86
N LYS A 215 6.92 23.28 13.57
CA LYS A 215 8.02 22.53 14.21
C LYS A 215 9.06 22.06 13.18
N VAL A 216 8.65 21.64 11.98
CA VAL A 216 9.58 21.30 10.90
C VAL A 216 10.42 22.52 10.47
N LEU A 217 9.84 23.72 10.35
CA LEU A 217 10.59 24.94 9.99
C LEU A 217 11.68 25.28 11.02
N GLN A 218 11.37 25.06 12.30
CA GLN A 218 12.27 25.32 13.43
C GLN A 218 13.32 24.21 13.65
N SER A 219 13.18 23.08 12.96
CA SER A 219 14.07 21.92 13.12
C SER A 219 15.41 22.08 12.39
N ALA A 220 16.30 21.09 12.56
CA ALA A 220 17.59 21.01 11.87
C ALA A 220 17.49 20.42 10.44
N TYR A 221 16.28 20.12 9.94
CA TYR A 221 16.09 19.59 8.58
C TYR A 221 16.61 20.56 7.50
N PRO A 222 17.08 20.06 6.34
CA PRO A 222 17.59 20.87 5.26
C PRO A 222 16.55 21.81 4.63
N ARG A 223 17.04 22.81 3.91
CA ARG A 223 16.23 23.91 3.34
C ARG A 223 15.08 23.41 2.46
N ASN A 224 15.29 22.37 1.64
CA ASN A 224 14.25 21.80 0.79
C ASN A 224 13.01 21.30 1.56
N VAL A 225 13.21 20.70 2.74
CA VAL A 225 12.13 20.25 3.64
C VAL A 225 11.42 21.44 4.27
N LYS A 226 12.19 22.47 4.66
CA LYS A 226 11.62 23.71 5.20
C LYS A 226 10.76 24.42 4.15
N ASP A 227 11.25 24.56 2.92
CA ASP A 227 10.50 25.17 1.83
C ASP A 227 9.23 24.35 1.51
N ALA A 228 9.27 23.02 1.63
CA ALA A 228 8.08 22.18 1.48
C ALA A 228 7.07 22.42 2.61
N SER A 229 7.54 22.63 3.84
CA SER A 229 6.69 22.99 4.97
C SER A 229 6.06 24.39 4.82
N GLU A 230 6.83 25.40 4.36
CA GLU A 230 6.30 26.74 4.07
C GLU A 230 5.16 26.68 3.02
N ARG A 231 5.36 25.92 1.94
CA ARG A 231 4.33 25.70 0.92
C ARG A 231 3.10 24.99 1.49
N ALA A 232 3.30 24.00 2.35
CA ALA A 232 2.20 23.28 2.99
C ALA A 232 1.37 24.22 3.89
N ILE A 233 2.02 25.07 4.70
CA ILE A 233 1.33 26.07 5.54
C ILE A 233 0.47 26.99 4.68
N HIS A 234 1.01 27.51 3.58
CA HIS A 234 0.24 28.35 2.67
C HIS A 234 -0.99 27.62 2.09
N GLN A 235 -0.88 26.32 1.77
CA GLN A 235 -2.02 25.51 1.30
C GLN A 235 -3.12 25.36 2.38
N LEU A 236 -2.72 25.22 3.65
CA LEU A 236 -3.66 25.16 4.79
C LEU A 236 -4.42 26.49 4.94
N GLU A 237 -3.74 27.61 4.80
CA GLU A 237 -4.32 28.96 4.91
C GLU A 237 -5.31 29.26 3.78
N MET A 238 -5.02 28.79 2.56
CA MET A 238 -5.91 28.95 1.41
C MET A 238 -7.14 28.02 1.45
N SER A 239 -7.17 27.03 2.34
CA SER A 239 -8.29 26.11 2.44
C SER A 239 -9.47 26.75 3.17
N LYS A 240 -10.55 26.95 2.42
CA LYS A 240 -11.83 27.46 2.91
C LYS A 240 -12.45 26.48 3.89
#